data_AF-A0A7W7NYM5-F1
#
_entry.id   AF-A0A7W7NYM5-F1
#
_cell.length_a   1.000
_cell.length_b   1.000
_cell.length_c   1.000
_cell.angle_alpha   90.00
_cell.angle_beta   90.00
_cell.angle_gamma   90.00
#
_symmetry.space_group_name_H-M   'P 1'
#
loop_
_entity.id
_entity.type
_entity.pdbx_description
1 polymer ?
#
loop_
_entity_poly.entity_id
_entity_poly.type
_entity_poly.pdbx_seq_one_letter_code
_entity_poly.pdbx_strand_id
1 'polypeptide(L)'
;MRDDRAATVEQIRIGGEDADGREVIDVYGRQSGRYAIYQTTRRVVVRYADDPLLQRLQRKRLAGLAPVRNAIDGSLLAWRCKNPKWSRLPQTAREFDMRIASGLIEAIEGNVEGGLAILQQIQADLAGEMGSRARLSYLAWTLASAAAFLIPVLLFYINVRRGGWGNGAWIEGGLAVVRAIVAGVLGAVYSIALGISRRDLKSDLRRYDYFTDSFLRVGIGAIAAFVLACFVLSGIIQIGFGAEMSLPGGDRSVGRIYLPIWPVGLIVGFLAGFAERLVPDLLDSYAVKARKADPVPVLATQAKPAGAAERSPAGTAATEGAPVPDDEDLIVTPPSDEEMIDGCDVDLAAPQDATPDDKLPAAAGGVVGS
;
A
#
# COMPACT_ATOMS: atom_id res chain seq x y z
N MET A 1 7.64 45.95 -1.47
CA MET A 1 7.37 44.65 -2.14
C MET A 1 8.69 44.15 -2.67
N ARG A 2 9.27 43.12 -2.05
CA ARG A 2 10.55 42.52 -2.45
C ARG A 2 10.32 41.67 -3.69
N ASP A 3 10.94 42.04 -4.79
CA ASP A 3 11.03 41.20 -5.99
C ASP A 3 12.19 40.21 -5.81
N ASP A 4 12.12 39.41 -4.74
CA ASP A 4 13.17 38.44 -4.35
C ASP A 4 13.08 37.11 -5.13
N ARG A 5 12.29 37.10 -6.22
CA ARG A 5 12.11 35.92 -7.07
C ARG A 5 13.35 35.67 -7.90
N ALA A 6 13.87 34.45 -7.83
CA ALA A 6 15.02 34.04 -8.63
C ALA A 6 14.66 33.98 -10.13
N ALA A 7 15.00 35.03 -10.86
CA ALA A 7 14.87 35.15 -12.30
C ALA A 7 16.01 34.47 -13.06
N THR A 8 17.18 34.29 -12.45
CA THR A 8 18.34 33.62 -13.08
C THR A 8 18.80 32.40 -12.30
N VAL A 9 19.56 31.52 -12.95
CA VAL A 9 20.13 30.30 -12.31
C VAL A 9 20.95 30.64 -11.07
N GLU A 10 21.67 31.76 -11.09
CA GLU A 10 22.56 32.18 -9.99
C GLU A 10 21.83 32.67 -8.74
N GLN A 11 20.61 33.19 -8.93
CA GLN A 11 19.78 33.71 -7.84
C GLN A 11 19.12 32.59 -7.02
N ILE A 12 19.13 31.35 -7.50
CA ILE A 12 18.63 30.20 -6.76
C ILE A 12 19.53 29.95 -5.54
N ARG A 13 18.94 30.12 -4.35
CA ARG A 13 19.58 29.94 -3.04
C ARG A 13 18.61 29.31 -2.06
N ILE A 14 19.13 28.54 -1.10
CA ILE A 14 18.36 27.93 -0.02
C ILE A 14 17.65 29.03 0.79
N GLY A 15 16.37 28.82 1.11
CA GLY A 15 15.49 29.78 1.78
C GLY A 15 15.01 30.94 0.90
N GLY A 16 15.45 31.02 -0.36
CA GLY A 16 14.93 31.97 -1.34
C GLY A 16 13.63 31.49 -2.00
N GLU A 17 13.01 32.36 -2.80
CA GLU A 17 11.86 32.00 -3.63
C GLU A 17 12.30 31.72 -5.07
N ASP A 18 11.74 30.69 -5.67
CA ASP A 18 11.89 30.45 -7.10
C ASP A 18 10.99 31.36 -7.95
N ALA A 19 11.07 31.21 -9.28
CA ALA A 19 10.26 31.99 -10.21
C ALA A 19 8.74 31.78 -10.05
N ASP A 20 8.32 30.64 -9.46
CA ASP A 20 6.92 30.34 -9.15
C ASP A 20 6.51 30.87 -7.75
N GLY A 21 7.41 31.57 -7.04
CA GLY A 21 7.18 32.04 -5.67
C GLY A 21 7.23 30.93 -4.62
N ARG A 22 7.88 29.80 -4.92
CA ARG A 22 8.00 28.68 -3.97
C ARG A 22 9.34 28.74 -3.27
N GLU A 23 9.31 28.48 -1.97
CA GLU A 23 10.52 28.38 -1.17
C GLU A 23 11.43 27.23 -1.64
N VAL A 24 12.71 27.57 -1.81
CA VAL A 24 13.79 26.63 -2.13
C VAL A 24 14.30 26.03 -0.82
N ILE A 25 13.99 24.76 -0.59
CA ILE A 25 14.36 24.03 0.63
C ILE A 25 15.82 23.59 0.58
N ASP A 26 16.26 23.08 -0.58
CA ASP A 26 17.59 22.51 -0.76
C ASP A 26 18.05 22.68 -2.21
N VAL A 27 19.36 22.67 -2.46
CA VAL A 27 19.96 22.80 -3.80
C VAL A 27 20.90 21.63 -4.04
N TYR A 28 20.50 20.72 -4.92
CA TYR A 28 21.24 19.48 -5.20
C TYR A 28 22.38 19.67 -6.20
N GLY A 29 22.23 20.61 -7.14
CA GLY A 29 23.24 20.90 -8.14
C GLY A 29 23.02 22.26 -8.76
N ARG A 30 24.09 23.01 -8.96
CA ARG A 30 24.04 24.32 -9.61
C ARG A 30 25.27 24.51 -10.48
N GLN A 31 25.05 24.79 -11.76
CA GLN A 31 26.08 25.18 -12.71
C GLN A 31 25.74 26.57 -13.24
N SER A 32 26.56 27.56 -12.90
CA SER A 32 26.35 28.98 -13.25
C SER A 32 26.00 29.14 -14.73
N GLY A 33 24.92 29.88 -14.99
CA GLY A 33 24.35 30.14 -16.33
C GLY A 33 23.77 28.93 -17.07
N ARG A 34 23.96 27.69 -16.59
CA ARG A 34 23.60 26.46 -17.32
C ARG A 34 22.38 25.76 -16.76
N TYR A 35 22.31 25.51 -15.45
CA TYR A 35 21.11 24.99 -14.79
C TYR A 35 21.25 25.00 -13.27
N ALA A 36 20.12 24.95 -12.57
CA ALA A 36 20.05 24.60 -11.16
C ALA A 36 18.98 23.53 -10.92
N ILE A 37 19.27 22.56 -10.07
CA ILE A 37 18.33 21.55 -9.61
C ILE A 37 18.19 21.69 -8.11
N TYR A 38 16.97 21.91 -7.66
CA TYR A 38 16.67 22.28 -6.29
C TYR A 38 15.34 21.67 -5.82
N GLN A 39 15.19 21.54 -4.51
CA GLN A 39 13.98 21.05 -3.86
C GLN A 39 13.06 22.22 -3.49
N THR A 40 11.78 22.08 -3.79
CA THR A 40 10.71 22.92 -3.24
C THR A 40 9.86 22.09 -2.28
N THR A 41 8.94 22.73 -1.54
CA THR A 41 7.97 22.02 -0.69
C THR A 41 7.18 20.93 -1.41
N ARG A 42 6.99 21.06 -2.73
CA ARG A 42 6.18 20.12 -3.52
C ARG A 42 6.98 19.09 -4.28
N ARG A 43 8.13 19.46 -4.85
CA ARG A 43 8.92 18.59 -5.75
C ARG A 43 10.34 19.10 -5.99
N VAL A 44 11.16 18.27 -6.60
CA VAL A 44 12.42 18.68 -7.23
C VAL A 44 12.11 19.47 -8.49
N VAL A 45 12.72 20.63 -8.67
CA VAL A 45 12.54 21.53 -9.81
C VAL A 45 13.86 21.75 -10.53
N VAL A 46 13.79 21.92 -11.85
CA VAL A 46 14.93 22.24 -12.71
C VAL A 46 14.76 23.68 -13.19
N ARG A 47 15.67 24.57 -12.81
CA ARG A 47 15.88 25.85 -13.49
C ARG A 47 16.79 25.58 -14.69
N TYR A 48 16.25 25.79 -15.88
CA TYR A 48 17.01 25.70 -17.12
C TYR A 48 18.01 26.85 -17.26
N ALA A 49 18.87 26.74 -18.27
CA ALA A 49 19.86 27.76 -18.61
C ALA A 49 19.24 29.13 -18.86
N ASP A 50 20.03 30.18 -18.62
CA ASP A 50 19.65 31.55 -18.95
C ASP A 50 19.76 31.81 -20.47
N ASP A 51 20.58 31.03 -21.19
CA ASP A 51 20.63 31.04 -22.66
C ASP A 51 19.41 30.31 -23.26
N PRO A 52 18.59 31.00 -24.10
CA PRO A 52 17.38 30.42 -24.70
C PRO A 52 17.65 29.20 -25.59
N LEU A 53 18.82 29.10 -26.25
CA LEU A 53 19.13 27.95 -27.10
C LEU A 53 19.40 26.71 -26.25
N LEU A 54 20.24 26.86 -25.22
CA LEU A 54 20.55 25.78 -24.29
C LEU A 54 19.31 25.36 -23.49
N GLN A 55 18.47 26.31 -23.08
CA GLN A 55 17.19 26.04 -22.43
C GLN A 55 16.27 25.18 -23.31
N ARG A 56 16.10 25.49 -24.60
CA ARG A 56 15.29 24.68 -25.52
C ARG A 56 15.81 23.26 -25.63
N LEU A 57 17.13 23.10 -25.70
CA LEU A 57 17.78 21.80 -25.79
C LEU A 57 17.57 20.98 -24.51
N GLN A 58 17.73 21.58 -23.33
CA GLN A 58 17.46 20.93 -22.04
C GLN A 58 15.99 20.53 -21.90
N ARG A 59 15.05 21.40 -22.29
CA ARG A 59 13.62 21.08 -22.27
C ARG A 59 13.30 19.88 -23.17
N LYS A 60 13.91 19.82 -24.36
CA LYS A 60 13.76 18.68 -25.28
C LYS A 60 14.30 17.38 -24.66
N ARG A 61 15.45 17.44 -23.98
CA ARG A 61 16.04 16.27 -23.29
C ARG A 61 15.14 15.75 -22.16
N LEU A 62 14.60 16.65 -21.33
CA LEU A 62 13.76 16.26 -20.19
C LEU A 62 12.31 15.93 -20.54
N ALA A 63 11.82 16.30 -21.73
CA ALA A 63 10.44 16.05 -22.14
C ALA A 63 10.06 14.56 -22.06
N GLY A 64 10.98 13.65 -22.44
CA GLY A 64 10.76 12.20 -22.37
C GLY A 64 10.70 11.64 -20.93
N LEU A 65 11.30 12.34 -19.96
CA LEU A 65 11.31 11.93 -18.55
C LEU A 65 10.08 12.41 -17.78
N ALA A 66 9.30 13.34 -18.35
CA ALA A 66 8.16 13.96 -17.68
C ALA A 66 7.11 12.96 -17.17
N PRO A 67 6.70 11.91 -17.93
CA PRO A 67 5.70 10.95 -17.44
C PRO A 67 6.17 10.20 -16.18
N VAL A 68 7.40 9.68 -16.19
CA VAL A 68 7.98 8.95 -15.05
C VAL A 68 8.17 9.86 -13.85
N ARG A 69 8.68 11.08 -14.07
CA ARG A 69 8.84 12.08 -13.02
C ARG A 69 7.50 12.46 -12.39
N ASN A 70 6.47 12.70 -13.19
CA ASN A 70 5.14 13.05 -12.68
C ASN A 70 4.55 11.92 -11.83
N ALA A 71 4.73 10.66 -12.24
CA ALA A 71 4.31 9.50 -11.45
C ALA A 71 5.02 9.46 -10.09
N ILE A 72 6.34 9.64 -10.07
CA ILE A 72 7.14 9.67 -8.83
C ILE A 72 6.73 10.84 -7.94
N ASP A 73 6.56 12.03 -8.51
CA ASP A 73 6.17 13.23 -7.76
C ASP A 73 4.76 13.09 -7.15
N GLY A 74 3.82 12.47 -7.87
CA GLY A 74 2.49 12.17 -7.35
C GLY A 74 2.55 11.25 -6.13
N SER A 75 3.35 10.18 -6.19
CA SER A 75 3.53 9.24 -5.07
C SER A 75 4.28 9.86 -3.88
N LEU A 76 5.27 10.72 -4.11
CA LEU A 76 6.07 11.34 -3.05
C LEU A 76 5.36 12.52 -2.36
N LEU A 77 4.38 13.17 -3.02
CA LEU A 77 3.70 14.34 -2.47
C LEU A 77 3.12 14.07 -1.07
N ALA A 78 2.46 12.92 -0.89
CA ALA A 78 1.89 12.50 0.40
C ALA A 78 2.96 12.30 1.49
N TRP A 79 4.20 12.01 1.12
CA TRP A 79 5.32 11.80 2.05
C TRP A 79 5.96 13.12 2.44
N ARG A 80 6.07 14.06 1.48
CA ARG A 80 6.61 15.42 1.69
C ARG A 80 5.72 16.26 2.60
N CYS A 81 4.40 16.17 2.45
CA CYS A 81 3.44 16.97 3.23
C CYS A 81 3.21 16.47 4.67
N LYS A 82 3.75 15.32 5.06
CA LYS A 82 3.48 14.74 6.38
C LYS A 82 4.30 15.44 7.47
N ASN A 83 3.69 15.71 8.61
CA ASN A 83 4.36 16.39 9.71
C ASN A 83 5.61 15.59 10.19
N PRO A 84 6.82 16.18 10.16
CA PRO A 84 8.06 15.48 10.49
C PRO A 84 8.13 15.04 11.95
N LYS A 85 7.37 15.67 12.86
CA LYS A 85 7.34 15.28 14.29
C LYS A 85 6.79 13.87 14.50
N TRP A 86 5.90 13.42 13.62
CA TRP A 86 5.15 12.17 13.77
C TRP A 86 5.52 11.11 12.74
N SER A 87 6.47 11.40 11.85
CA SER A 87 6.72 10.59 10.67
C SER A 87 8.12 10.78 10.12
N ARG A 88 8.80 9.67 9.82
CA ARG A 88 10.07 9.68 9.08
C ARG A 88 9.89 9.85 7.56
N LEU A 89 8.64 9.82 7.06
CA LEU A 89 8.34 9.95 5.63
C LEU A 89 8.99 11.16 4.93
N PRO A 90 9.05 12.37 5.54
CA PRO A 90 9.69 13.51 4.89
C PRO A 90 11.20 13.30 4.70
N GLN A 91 11.88 12.59 5.61
CA GLN A 91 13.31 12.28 5.48
C GLN A 91 13.52 11.27 4.34
N THR A 92 12.71 10.23 4.28
CA THR A 92 12.73 9.26 3.17
C THR A 92 12.45 9.94 1.83
N ALA A 93 11.48 10.85 1.78
CA ALA A 93 11.20 11.62 0.56
C ALA A 93 12.41 12.45 0.10
N ARG A 94 13.19 13.02 1.03
CA ARG A 94 14.43 13.74 0.70
C ARG A 94 15.49 12.83 0.07
N GLU A 95 15.63 11.60 0.55
CA GLU A 95 16.57 10.63 -0.02
C GLU A 95 16.21 10.30 -1.49
N PHE A 96 14.92 10.13 -1.77
CA PHE A 96 14.44 9.98 -3.14
C PHE A 96 14.61 11.25 -3.97
N ASP A 97 14.34 12.43 -3.41
CA ASP A 97 14.52 13.71 -4.08
C ASP A 97 15.97 13.94 -4.52
N MET A 98 16.95 13.55 -3.70
CA MET A 98 18.37 13.55 -4.06
C MET A 98 18.65 12.64 -5.26
N ARG A 99 18.13 11.41 -5.28
CA ARG A 99 18.31 10.47 -6.39
C ARG A 99 17.63 10.95 -7.67
N ILE A 100 16.44 11.55 -7.56
CA ILE A 100 15.73 12.19 -8.67
C ILE A 100 16.59 13.30 -9.25
N ALA A 101 17.17 14.14 -8.39
CA ALA A 101 18.07 15.20 -8.84
C ALA A 101 19.28 14.66 -9.61
N SER A 102 19.92 13.58 -9.13
CA SER A 102 21.02 12.92 -9.86
C SER A 102 20.58 12.42 -11.24
N GLY A 103 19.42 11.78 -11.36
CA GLY A 103 18.90 11.33 -12.66
C GLY A 103 18.58 12.50 -13.60
N LEU A 104 18.11 13.63 -13.07
CA LEU A 104 17.87 14.84 -13.86
C LEU A 104 19.17 15.52 -14.31
N ILE A 105 20.22 15.52 -13.47
CA ILE A 105 21.55 16.03 -13.85
C ILE A 105 22.09 15.22 -15.04
N GLU A 106 22.09 13.88 -14.93
CA GLU A 106 22.58 12.97 -15.98
C GLU A 106 21.87 13.20 -17.33
N ALA A 107 20.53 13.35 -17.29
CA ALA A 107 19.74 13.63 -18.48
C ALA A 107 20.01 15.02 -19.08
N ILE A 108 20.26 16.03 -18.24
CA ILE A 108 20.61 17.38 -18.71
C ILE A 108 22.01 17.41 -19.33
N GLU A 109 22.98 16.67 -18.77
CA GLU A 109 24.35 16.61 -19.28
C GLU A 109 24.43 15.92 -20.65
N GLY A 110 23.47 15.05 -20.96
CA GLY A 110 23.24 14.51 -22.30
C GLY A 110 22.95 13.02 -22.34
N ASN A 111 23.08 12.33 -21.21
CA ASN A 111 22.77 10.92 -21.08
C ASN A 111 21.31 10.72 -20.64
N VAL A 112 20.39 10.97 -21.58
CA VAL A 112 18.94 10.87 -21.33
C VAL A 112 18.52 9.45 -20.95
N GLU A 113 19.14 8.43 -21.56
CA GLU A 113 18.87 7.03 -21.28
C GLU A 113 19.30 6.64 -19.86
N GLY A 114 20.49 7.06 -19.42
CA GLY A 114 20.96 6.86 -18.06
C GLY A 114 20.06 7.55 -17.02
N GLY A 115 19.67 8.80 -17.28
CA GLY A 115 18.73 9.52 -16.41
C GLY A 115 17.36 8.84 -16.32
N LEU A 116 16.84 8.32 -17.43
CA LEU A 116 15.59 7.57 -17.47
C LEU A 116 15.69 6.25 -16.67
N ALA A 117 16.79 5.51 -16.82
CA ALA A 117 17.03 4.27 -16.10
C ALA A 117 17.05 4.50 -14.58
N ILE A 118 17.70 5.59 -14.12
CA ILE A 118 17.71 6.00 -12.71
C ILE A 118 16.29 6.30 -12.21
N LEU A 119 15.50 7.06 -12.97
CA LEU A 119 14.13 7.38 -12.57
C LEU A 119 13.23 6.14 -12.53
N GLN A 120 13.37 5.20 -13.48
CA GLN A 120 12.63 3.94 -13.48
C GLN A 120 13.00 3.05 -12.28
N GLN A 121 14.29 3.02 -11.91
CA GLN A 121 14.73 2.33 -10.71
C GLN A 121 14.12 2.96 -9.45
N ILE A 122 14.13 4.30 -9.35
CA ILE A 122 13.49 5.02 -8.25
C ILE A 122 11.99 4.71 -8.18
N GLN A 123 11.31 4.65 -9.32
CA GLN A 123 9.90 4.30 -9.38
C GLN A 123 9.63 2.89 -8.86
N ALA A 124 10.48 1.92 -9.21
CA ALA A 124 10.39 0.55 -8.72
C ALA A 124 10.66 0.45 -7.20
N ASP A 125 11.71 1.13 -6.71
CA ASP A 125 12.03 1.20 -5.28
C ASP A 125 10.87 1.81 -4.48
N LEU A 126 10.31 2.92 -4.99
CA LEU A 126 9.19 3.62 -4.37
C LEU A 126 7.92 2.74 -4.31
N ALA A 127 7.62 2.02 -5.40
CA ALA A 127 6.52 1.07 -5.44
C ALA A 127 6.72 -0.06 -4.43
N GLY A 128 7.94 -0.59 -4.30
CA GLY A 128 8.29 -1.60 -3.31
C GLY A 128 8.11 -1.12 -1.88
N GLU A 129 8.57 0.09 -1.57
CA GLU A 129 8.42 0.68 -0.24
C GLU A 129 6.95 0.98 0.10
N MET A 130 6.19 1.55 -0.83
CA MET A 130 4.74 1.74 -0.68
C MET A 130 4.03 0.42 -0.43
N GLY A 131 4.37 -0.64 -1.17
CA GLY A 131 3.82 -1.98 -0.98
C GLY A 131 4.15 -2.55 0.41
N SER A 132 5.39 -2.37 0.88
CA SER A 132 5.80 -2.82 2.23
C SER A 132 4.98 -2.13 3.33
N ARG A 133 4.72 -0.83 3.18
CA ARG A 133 3.93 -0.04 4.13
C ARG A 133 2.46 -0.37 4.10
N ALA A 134 1.90 -0.61 2.90
CA ALA A 134 0.52 -1.06 2.75
C ALA A 134 0.29 -2.42 3.42
N ARG A 135 1.26 -3.34 3.32
CA ARG A 135 1.21 -4.62 4.04
C ARG A 135 1.26 -4.42 5.55
N LEU A 136 2.13 -3.53 6.05
CA LEU A 136 2.22 -3.24 7.48
C LEU A 136 0.94 -2.58 8.01
N SER A 137 0.37 -1.60 7.30
CA SER A 137 -0.87 -0.94 7.71
C SER A 137 -2.04 -1.92 7.73
N TYR A 138 -2.15 -2.77 6.71
CA TYR A 138 -3.18 -3.81 6.67
C TYR A 138 -3.05 -4.79 7.83
N LEU A 139 -1.83 -5.24 8.16
CA LEU A 139 -1.58 -6.09 9.33
C LEU A 139 -1.99 -5.39 10.63
N ALA A 140 -1.65 -4.10 10.79
CA ALA A 140 -2.03 -3.33 11.97
C ALA A 140 -3.56 -3.23 12.10
N TRP A 141 -4.29 -2.99 11.01
CA TRP A 141 -5.77 -2.98 11.00
C TRP A 141 -6.38 -4.36 11.26
N THR A 142 -5.75 -5.43 10.78
CA THR A 142 -6.14 -6.81 11.09
C THR A 142 -6.00 -7.10 12.59
N LEU A 143 -4.90 -6.66 13.22
CA LEU A 143 -4.72 -6.80 14.66
C LEU A 143 -5.71 -5.93 15.46
N ALA A 144 -5.97 -4.71 15.00
CA ALA A 144 -6.95 -3.82 15.63
C ALA A 144 -8.37 -4.39 15.57
N SER A 145 -8.78 -4.93 14.41
CA SER A 145 -10.09 -5.60 14.27
C SER A 145 -10.18 -6.86 15.13
N ALA A 146 -9.13 -7.70 15.16
CA ALA A 146 -9.08 -8.84 16.07
C ALA A 146 -9.21 -8.43 17.54
N ALA A 147 -8.52 -7.36 17.97
CA ALA A 147 -8.67 -6.82 19.31
C ALA A 147 -10.12 -6.35 19.59
N ALA A 148 -10.77 -5.69 18.61
CA ALA A 148 -12.16 -5.26 18.73
C ALA A 148 -13.12 -6.44 18.97
N PHE A 149 -12.86 -7.62 18.41
CA PHE A 149 -13.63 -8.84 18.69
C PHE A 149 -13.24 -9.51 20.02
N LEU A 150 -11.95 -9.52 20.38
CA LEU A 150 -11.47 -10.21 21.58
C LEU A 150 -11.74 -9.45 22.88
N ILE A 151 -11.77 -8.12 22.87
CA ILE A 151 -11.99 -7.30 24.08
C ILE A 151 -13.36 -7.58 24.71
N PRO A 152 -14.50 -7.53 23.98
CA PRO A 152 -15.81 -7.87 24.54
C PRO A 152 -15.86 -9.29 25.09
N VAL A 153 -15.24 -10.24 24.38
CA VAL A 153 -15.17 -11.66 24.79
C VAL A 153 -14.36 -11.81 26.09
N LEU A 154 -13.26 -11.08 26.23
CA LEU A 154 -12.45 -11.07 27.45
C LEU A 154 -13.20 -10.42 28.62
N LEU A 155 -13.90 -9.31 28.40
CA LEU A 155 -14.73 -8.66 29.41
C LEU A 155 -15.86 -9.58 29.89
N PHE A 156 -16.51 -10.28 28.97
CA PHE A 156 -17.51 -11.30 29.28
C PHE A 156 -16.91 -12.43 30.12
N TYR A 157 -15.74 -12.96 29.71
CA TYR A 157 -15.03 -14.00 30.47
C TYR A 157 -14.69 -13.57 31.90
N ILE A 158 -14.20 -12.34 32.09
CA ILE A 158 -13.88 -11.78 33.41
C ILE A 158 -15.15 -11.61 34.26
N ASN A 159 -16.25 -11.12 33.67
CA ASN A 159 -17.51 -10.93 34.38
C ASN A 159 -18.09 -12.26 34.91
N VAL A 160 -18.07 -13.29 34.06
CA VAL A 160 -18.47 -14.65 34.42
C VAL A 160 -17.60 -15.21 35.54
N ARG A 161 -16.27 -15.07 35.44
CA ARG A 161 -15.33 -15.54 36.48
C ARG A 161 -15.45 -14.82 37.82
N ARG A 162 -15.90 -13.56 37.82
CA ARG A 162 -16.16 -12.78 39.03
C ARG A 162 -17.48 -13.14 39.71
N GLY A 163 -18.20 -14.15 39.22
CA GLY A 163 -19.47 -14.60 39.80
C GLY A 163 -20.65 -13.70 39.45
N GLY A 164 -20.52 -12.81 38.46
CA GLY A 164 -21.62 -11.93 38.04
C GLY A 164 -22.84 -12.69 37.51
N TRP A 165 -22.67 -13.96 37.12
CA TRP A 165 -23.68 -14.79 36.45
C TRP A 165 -23.97 -16.11 37.19
N GLY A 166 -23.55 -16.26 38.46
CA GLY A 166 -23.77 -17.48 39.27
C GLY A 166 -22.80 -18.63 38.97
N ASN A 167 -23.05 -19.83 39.52
CA ASN A 167 -22.24 -21.05 39.33
C ASN A 167 -23.07 -22.18 38.68
N GLY A 168 -23.62 -21.93 37.49
CA GLY A 168 -24.46 -22.90 36.77
C GLY A 168 -23.72 -23.65 35.66
N ALA A 169 -24.17 -24.87 35.32
CA ALA A 169 -23.64 -25.68 34.21
C ALA A 169 -23.69 -24.98 32.84
N TRP A 170 -24.58 -23.99 32.67
CA TRP A 170 -24.66 -23.11 31.50
C TRP A 170 -23.38 -22.30 31.26
N ILE A 171 -22.60 -22.05 32.31
CA ILE A 171 -21.34 -21.30 32.24
C ILE A 171 -20.26 -22.09 31.53
N GLU A 172 -20.15 -23.39 31.76
CA GLU A 172 -19.13 -24.24 31.11
C GLU A 172 -19.36 -24.33 29.59
N GLY A 173 -20.63 -24.45 29.16
CA GLY A 173 -21.00 -24.40 27.74
C GLY A 173 -20.67 -23.05 27.11
N GLY A 174 -21.03 -21.94 27.76
CA GLY A 174 -20.70 -20.59 27.30
C GLY A 174 -19.20 -20.34 27.20
N LEU A 175 -18.42 -20.82 28.17
CA LEU A 175 -16.96 -20.74 28.17
C LEU A 175 -16.33 -21.57 27.04
N ALA A 176 -16.89 -22.72 26.71
CA ALA A 176 -16.44 -23.53 25.57
C ALA A 176 -16.65 -22.79 24.23
N VAL A 177 -17.81 -22.17 24.05
CA VAL A 177 -18.10 -21.34 22.85
C VAL A 177 -17.18 -20.13 22.78
N VAL A 178 -16.96 -19.43 23.89
CA VAL A 178 -16.02 -18.30 23.98
C VAL A 178 -14.61 -18.71 23.55
N ARG A 179 -14.11 -19.84 24.05
CA ARG A 179 -12.80 -20.37 23.66
C ARG A 179 -12.73 -20.67 22.15
N ALA A 180 -13.79 -21.26 21.59
CA ALA A 180 -13.85 -21.52 20.16
C ALA A 180 -13.85 -20.23 19.31
N ILE A 181 -14.60 -19.19 19.73
CA ILE A 181 -14.57 -17.87 19.07
C ILE A 181 -13.16 -17.27 19.10
N VAL A 182 -12.49 -17.29 20.26
CA VAL A 182 -11.11 -16.80 20.39
C VAL A 182 -10.18 -17.55 19.45
N ALA A 183 -10.29 -18.87 19.39
CA ALA A 183 -9.52 -19.69 18.47
C ALA A 183 -9.83 -19.38 17.01
N GLY A 184 -11.08 -19.12 16.65
CA GLY A 184 -11.51 -18.70 15.32
C GLY A 184 -10.95 -17.35 14.89
N VAL A 185 -10.97 -16.36 15.77
CA VAL A 185 -10.32 -15.06 15.51
C VAL A 185 -8.83 -15.25 15.27
N LEU A 186 -8.15 -16.07 16.09
CA LEU A 186 -6.72 -16.39 15.90
C LEU A 186 -6.46 -17.12 14.57
N GLY A 187 -7.32 -18.07 14.20
CA GLY A 187 -7.27 -18.78 12.92
C GLY A 187 -7.41 -17.85 11.74
N ALA A 188 -8.35 -16.90 11.81
CA ALA A 188 -8.56 -15.90 10.76
C ALA A 188 -7.35 -14.95 10.63
N VAL A 189 -6.83 -14.43 11.75
CA VAL A 189 -5.63 -13.57 11.75
C VAL A 189 -4.43 -14.32 11.18
N TYR A 190 -4.23 -15.59 11.56
CA TYR A 190 -3.15 -16.42 11.01
C TYR A 190 -3.32 -16.66 9.50
N SER A 191 -4.54 -16.91 9.04
CA SER A 191 -4.88 -17.05 7.62
C SER A 191 -4.55 -15.79 6.83
N ILE A 192 -4.90 -14.63 7.37
CA ILE A 192 -4.61 -13.32 6.78
C ILE A 192 -3.09 -13.07 6.73
N ALA A 193 -2.37 -13.40 7.81
CA ALA A 193 -0.92 -13.25 7.89
C ALA A 193 -0.17 -14.11 6.85
N LEU A 194 -0.60 -15.36 6.61
CA LEU A 194 -0.01 -16.19 5.55
C LEU A 194 -0.25 -15.57 4.17
N GLY A 195 -1.46 -15.08 3.93
CA GLY A 195 -1.84 -14.51 2.65
C GLY A 195 -1.23 -13.14 2.33
N ILE A 196 -0.81 -12.37 3.33
CA ILE A 196 -0.23 -11.03 3.12
C ILE A 196 1.11 -11.07 2.39
N SER A 197 1.88 -12.15 2.59
CA SER A 197 3.18 -12.36 1.93
C SER A 197 3.06 -12.51 0.41
N ARG A 198 1.90 -12.94 -0.08
CA ARG A 198 1.62 -13.21 -1.50
C ARG A 198 0.84 -12.10 -2.20
N ARG A 199 0.38 -11.07 -1.48
CA ARG A 199 -0.44 -10.00 -2.07
C ARG A 199 0.42 -8.85 -2.60
N ASP A 200 0.23 -8.55 -3.87
CA ASP A 200 0.37 -7.19 -4.41
C ASP A 200 -0.87 -6.39 -3.99
N LEU A 201 -0.86 -5.91 -2.75
CA LEU A 201 -1.84 -4.94 -2.30
C LEU A 201 -1.64 -3.69 -3.17
N LYS A 202 -2.61 -3.38 -4.02
CA LYS A 202 -2.64 -2.10 -4.74
C LYS A 202 -2.52 -1.01 -3.67
N SER A 203 -1.44 -0.23 -3.73
CA SER A 203 -1.09 0.79 -2.73
C SER A 203 -2.09 1.94 -2.63
N ASP A 204 -3.14 1.90 -3.45
CA ASP A 204 -4.13 2.96 -3.64
C ASP A 204 -5.45 2.73 -2.91
N LEU A 205 -5.59 1.64 -2.14
CA LEU A 205 -6.78 1.45 -1.32
C LEU A 205 -6.81 2.48 -0.17
N ARG A 206 -7.95 3.17 -0.04
CA ARG A 206 -8.19 4.14 1.04
C ARG A 206 -8.09 3.38 2.37
N ARG A 207 -7.64 4.06 3.43
CA ARG A 207 -7.46 3.43 4.76
C ARG A 207 -8.70 2.67 5.24
N TYR A 208 -9.88 3.16 4.89
CA TYR A 208 -11.16 2.54 5.21
C TYR A 208 -11.34 1.16 4.55
N ASP A 209 -10.86 0.97 3.32
CA ASP A 209 -11.00 -0.31 2.62
C ASP A 209 -10.17 -1.41 3.29
N TYR A 210 -8.99 -1.07 3.80
CA TYR A 210 -8.19 -2.00 4.59
C TYR A 210 -8.87 -2.39 5.90
N PHE A 211 -9.54 -1.43 6.55
CA PHE A 211 -10.26 -1.68 7.78
C PHE A 211 -11.49 -2.55 7.55
N THR A 212 -12.33 -2.22 6.57
CA THR A 212 -13.56 -2.96 6.27
C THR A 212 -13.26 -4.38 5.80
N ASP A 213 -12.28 -4.58 4.90
CA ASP A 213 -11.87 -5.91 4.46
C ASP A 213 -11.31 -6.74 5.62
N SER A 214 -10.44 -6.17 6.46
CA SER A 214 -9.89 -6.90 7.62
C SER A 214 -10.98 -7.25 8.64
N PHE A 215 -11.86 -6.30 8.95
CA PHE A 215 -12.94 -6.47 9.92
C PHE A 215 -13.94 -7.54 9.48
N LEU A 216 -14.37 -7.51 8.22
CA LEU A 216 -15.30 -8.50 7.66
C LEU A 216 -14.70 -9.90 7.73
N ARG A 217 -13.42 -10.07 7.35
CA ARG A 217 -12.74 -11.38 7.38
C ARG A 217 -12.62 -11.94 8.79
N VAL A 218 -12.17 -11.14 9.74
CA VAL A 218 -12.07 -11.57 11.13
C VAL A 218 -13.46 -11.89 11.70
N GLY A 219 -14.47 -11.09 11.35
CA GLY A 219 -15.86 -11.32 11.74
C GLY A 219 -16.42 -12.64 11.21
N ILE A 220 -16.21 -12.94 9.92
CA ILE A 220 -16.61 -14.23 9.32
C ILE A 220 -15.93 -15.39 10.04
N GLY A 221 -14.63 -15.30 10.31
CA GLY A 221 -13.90 -16.33 11.05
C GLY A 221 -14.43 -16.55 12.47
N ALA A 222 -14.79 -15.48 13.17
CA ALA A 222 -15.40 -15.54 14.50
C ALA A 222 -16.79 -16.21 14.46
N ILE A 223 -17.64 -15.83 13.49
CA ILE A 223 -18.98 -16.40 13.32
C ILE A 223 -18.90 -17.88 12.92
N ALA A 224 -17.99 -18.24 12.01
CA ALA A 224 -17.78 -19.63 11.60
C ALA A 224 -17.38 -20.51 12.80
N ALA A 225 -16.46 -20.01 13.64
CA ALA A 225 -16.06 -20.72 14.85
C ALA A 225 -17.18 -20.83 15.89
N PHE A 226 -18.00 -19.79 16.04
CA PHE A 226 -19.21 -19.82 16.88
C PHE A 226 -20.19 -20.91 16.43
N VAL A 227 -20.58 -20.89 15.15
CA VAL A 227 -21.54 -21.84 14.57
C VAL A 227 -21.01 -23.27 14.69
N LEU A 228 -19.73 -23.48 14.38
CA LEU A 228 -19.12 -24.81 14.44
C LEU A 228 -19.01 -25.33 15.89
N ALA A 229 -18.73 -24.44 16.86
CA ALA A 229 -18.76 -24.80 18.28
C ALA A 229 -20.16 -25.22 18.73
N CYS A 230 -21.22 -24.52 18.29
CA CYS A 230 -22.59 -24.90 18.58
C CYS A 230 -22.95 -26.29 18.01
N PHE A 231 -22.49 -26.62 16.80
CA PHE A 231 -22.71 -27.95 16.22
C PHE A 231 -21.97 -29.07 16.94
N VAL A 232 -20.76 -28.81 17.43
CA VAL A 232 -20.01 -29.79 18.23
C VAL A 232 -20.66 -29.98 19.61
N LEU A 233 -21.05 -28.89 20.27
CA LEU A 233 -21.68 -28.95 21.60
C LEU A 233 -23.09 -29.55 21.59
N SER A 234 -23.84 -29.37 20.50
CA SER A 234 -25.15 -30.02 20.32
C SER A 234 -25.04 -31.52 20.00
N GLY A 235 -23.83 -32.04 19.75
CA GLY A 235 -23.61 -33.43 19.38
C GLY A 235 -24.04 -33.79 17.96
N ILE A 236 -24.43 -32.80 17.14
CA ILE A 236 -24.77 -32.98 15.71
C ILE A 236 -23.53 -33.43 14.94
N ILE A 237 -22.36 -32.86 15.27
CA ILE A 237 -21.09 -33.21 14.65
C ILE A 237 -20.18 -33.86 15.71
N GLN A 238 -19.87 -35.14 15.52
CA GLN A 238 -18.89 -35.86 16.33
C GLN A 238 -17.57 -35.95 15.57
N ILE A 239 -16.61 -35.11 15.94
CA ILE A 239 -15.28 -35.12 15.32
C ILE A 239 -14.41 -36.14 16.05
N GLY A 240 -14.24 -37.31 15.43
CA GLY A 240 -13.30 -38.32 15.89
C GLY A 240 -11.88 -37.98 15.45
N PHE A 241 -11.07 -37.41 16.34
CA PHE A 241 -9.62 -37.37 16.12
C PHE A 241 -9.09 -38.79 16.36
N GLY A 242 -8.81 -39.52 15.29
CA GLY A 242 -8.40 -40.93 15.31
C GLY A 242 -6.99 -41.18 15.85
N ALA A 243 -6.62 -40.58 16.98
CA ALA A 243 -5.34 -40.81 17.63
C ALA A 243 -5.52 -41.74 18.84
N GLU A 244 -5.22 -43.03 18.66
CA GLU A 244 -4.73 -43.88 19.74
C GLU A 244 -3.35 -43.34 20.19
N MET A 245 -3.31 -42.20 20.87
CA MET A 245 -2.09 -41.71 21.52
C MET A 245 -1.93 -42.43 22.86
N SER A 246 -1.19 -43.54 22.84
CA SER A 246 -0.74 -44.20 24.07
C SER A 246 0.23 -43.27 24.82
N LEU A 247 -0.24 -42.66 25.90
CA LEU A 247 0.64 -42.03 26.90
C LEU A 247 1.53 -43.13 27.52
N PRO A 248 2.85 -42.91 27.65
CA PRO A 248 3.74 -43.91 28.24
C PRO A 248 3.50 -43.99 29.74
N GLY A 249 2.88 -45.09 30.18
CA GLY A 249 2.74 -45.48 31.58
C GLY A 249 1.34 -45.25 32.15
N GLY A 250 0.44 -46.21 31.94
CA GLY A 250 -0.88 -46.17 32.57
C GLY A 250 -1.79 -47.27 32.05
N ASP A 251 -1.60 -48.47 32.58
CA ASP A 251 -2.38 -49.66 32.30
C ASP A 251 -3.86 -49.44 32.69
N ARG A 252 -4.73 -49.30 31.68
CA ARG A 252 -6.18 -49.59 31.69
C ARG A 252 -6.76 -49.34 30.29
N SER A 253 -7.06 -50.46 29.61
CA SER A 253 -8.20 -50.65 28.69
C SER A 253 -8.50 -49.54 27.67
N VAL A 254 -8.21 -49.87 26.40
CA VAL A 254 -8.70 -49.28 25.14
C VAL A 254 -10.09 -48.65 25.29
N GLY A 255 -10.10 -47.35 25.52
CA GLY A 255 -11.30 -46.54 25.59
C GLY A 255 -10.96 -45.19 25.02
N ARG A 256 -11.44 -44.94 23.79
CA ARG A 256 -11.53 -43.65 23.09
C ARG A 256 -11.12 -42.49 24.00
N ILE A 257 -9.89 -41.97 23.83
CA ILE A 257 -9.41 -40.82 24.62
C ILE A 257 -10.39 -39.69 24.34
N TYR A 258 -11.30 -39.44 25.28
CA TYR A 258 -12.10 -38.24 25.30
C TYR A 258 -11.10 -37.12 25.58
N LEU A 259 -10.54 -36.54 24.52
CA LEU A 259 -9.97 -35.21 24.60
C LEU A 259 -11.01 -34.38 25.36
N PRO A 260 -10.61 -33.69 26.45
CA PRO A 260 -11.57 -32.87 27.15
C PRO A 260 -12.23 -31.93 26.12
N ILE A 261 -13.49 -31.55 26.33
CA ILE A 261 -14.27 -30.83 25.30
C ILE A 261 -13.57 -29.51 24.88
N TRP A 262 -12.70 -28.97 25.75
CA TRP A 262 -12.03 -27.69 25.54
C TRP A 262 -10.95 -27.67 24.42
N PRO A 263 -9.97 -28.60 24.29
CA PRO A 263 -9.03 -28.63 23.16
C PRO A 263 -9.72 -28.87 21.82
N VAL A 264 -10.77 -29.69 21.78
CA VAL A 264 -11.54 -29.93 20.55
C VAL A 264 -12.18 -28.63 20.08
N GLY A 265 -12.84 -27.88 20.98
CA GLY A 265 -13.40 -26.57 20.65
C GLY A 265 -12.36 -25.56 20.15
N LEU A 266 -11.13 -25.58 20.67
CA LEU A 266 -10.04 -24.72 20.20
C LEU A 266 -9.56 -25.10 18.80
N ILE A 267 -9.29 -26.39 18.56
CA ILE A 267 -8.80 -26.86 17.25
C ILE A 267 -9.86 -26.58 16.18
N VAL A 268 -11.11 -26.92 16.48
CA VAL A 268 -12.25 -26.76 15.57
C VAL A 268 -12.53 -25.29 15.30
N GLY A 269 -12.54 -24.44 16.34
CA GLY A 269 -12.68 -22.99 16.19
C GLY A 269 -11.57 -22.40 15.34
N PHE A 270 -10.30 -22.76 15.61
CA PHE A 270 -9.16 -22.32 14.83
C PHE A 270 -9.27 -22.72 13.36
N LEU A 271 -9.59 -23.99 13.08
CA LEU A 271 -9.76 -24.47 11.71
C LEU A 271 -10.91 -23.76 10.99
N ALA A 272 -12.02 -23.47 11.67
CA ALA A 272 -13.13 -22.72 11.11
C ALA A 272 -12.72 -21.30 10.69
N GLY A 273 -12.00 -20.59 11.57
CA GLY A 273 -11.48 -19.26 11.27
C GLY A 273 -10.40 -19.26 10.18
N PHE A 274 -9.58 -20.30 10.15
CA PHE A 274 -8.52 -20.46 9.16
C PHE A 274 -9.06 -20.79 7.76
N ALA A 275 -10.13 -21.57 7.69
CA ALA A 275 -10.75 -22.04 6.44
C ALA A 275 -11.36 -20.92 5.59
N GLU A 276 -11.71 -19.78 6.19
CA GLU A 276 -12.30 -18.60 5.51
C GLU A 276 -11.51 -18.21 4.25
N ARG A 277 -10.18 -18.30 4.31
CA ARG A 277 -9.31 -17.94 3.19
C ARG A 277 -8.65 -19.12 2.49
N LEU A 278 -8.38 -20.21 3.22
CA LEU A 278 -7.78 -21.39 2.61
C LEU A 278 -8.65 -21.98 1.51
N VAL A 279 -9.97 -22.03 1.70
CA VAL A 279 -10.87 -22.65 0.72
C VAL A 279 -10.89 -21.83 -0.57
N PRO A 280 -11.10 -20.50 -0.55
CA PRO A 280 -10.96 -19.67 -1.76
C PRO A 280 -9.56 -19.73 -2.38
N ASP A 281 -8.48 -19.58 -1.59
CA ASP A 281 -7.11 -19.55 -2.12
C ASP A 281 -6.73 -20.88 -2.79
N LEU A 282 -7.21 -22.02 -2.25
CA LEU A 282 -7.05 -23.33 -2.87
C LEU A 282 -7.87 -23.43 -4.17
N LEU A 283 -9.15 -23.05 -4.15
CA LEU A 283 -10.01 -23.08 -5.33
C LEU A 283 -9.44 -22.24 -6.48
N ASP A 284 -8.95 -21.03 -6.20
CA ASP A 284 -8.32 -20.16 -7.19
C ASP A 284 -7.04 -20.80 -7.76
N SER A 285 -6.22 -21.42 -6.91
CA SER A 285 -5.01 -22.11 -7.36
C SER A 285 -5.31 -23.30 -8.27
N TYR A 286 -6.38 -24.05 -8.00
CA TYR A 286 -6.83 -25.15 -8.84
C TYR A 286 -7.49 -24.65 -10.14
N ALA A 287 -8.26 -23.56 -10.10
CA ALA A 287 -8.87 -22.96 -11.29
C ALA A 287 -7.81 -22.42 -12.27
N VAL A 288 -6.74 -21.79 -11.77
CA VAL A 288 -5.62 -21.33 -12.60
C VAL A 288 -4.82 -22.50 -13.17
N LYS A 289 -4.64 -23.58 -12.41
CA LYS A 289 -3.95 -24.79 -12.89
C LYS A 289 -4.78 -25.54 -13.94
N ALA A 290 -6.10 -25.55 -13.82
CA ALA A 290 -7.00 -26.11 -14.82
C ALA A 290 -6.95 -25.32 -16.15
N ARG A 291 -6.94 -23.98 -16.10
CA ARG A 291 -6.81 -23.14 -17.33
C ARG A 291 -5.45 -23.27 -18.02
N LYS A 292 -4.39 -23.64 -17.29
CA LYS A 292 -3.06 -23.89 -17.88
C LYS A 292 -2.93 -25.30 -18.48
N ALA A 293 -3.89 -26.19 -18.22
CA ALA A 293 -3.85 -27.58 -18.66
C ALA A 293 -4.62 -27.85 -19.95
N ASP A 294 -5.25 -26.84 -20.56
CA ASP A 294 -5.81 -26.94 -21.91
C ASP A 294 -4.78 -26.46 -22.94
N PRO A 295 -4.00 -27.36 -23.59
CA PRO A 295 -3.44 -27.02 -24.88
C PRO A 295 -4.61 -26.91 -25.85
N VAL A 296 -4.87 -25.69 -26.34
CA VAL A 296 -5.65 -25.50 -27.57
C VAL A 296 -5.05 -26.45 -28.62
N PRO A 297 -5.81 -27.40 -29.18
CA PRO A 297 -5.28 -28.24 -30.25
C PRO A 297 -5.06 -27.33 -31.45
N VAL A 298 -3.81 -26.94 -31.68
CA VAL A 298 -3.38 -26.39 -32.96
C VAL A 298 -3.61 -27.49 -33.98
N LEU A 299 -4.66 -27.34 -34.77
CA LEU A 299 -4.94 -28.19 -35.92
C LEU A 299 -3.74 -28.07 -36.86
N ALA A 300 -2.82 -29.02 -36.75
CA ALA A 300 -1.72 -29.18 -37.68
C ALA A 300 -2.25 -29.83 -38.95
N THR A 301 -2.77 -29.02 -39.87
CA THR A 301 -3.00 -29.46 -41.24
C THR A 301 -1.68 -29.34 -42.00
N GLN A 302 -0.89 -30.41 -42.00
CA GLN A 302 0.11 -30.64 -43.02
C GLN A 302 -0.55 -31.28 -44.25
N ALA A 303 -0.47 -30.63 -45.41
CA ALA A 303 -0.60 -31.28 -46.71
C ALA A 303 0.22 -30.54 -47.79
N LYS A 304 1.46 -31.05 -47.98
CA LYS A 304 2.22 -31.30 -49.23
C LYS A 304 2.45 -30.19 -50.31
N PRO A 305 3.68 -30.08 -50.86
CA PRO A 305 4.07 -29.02 -51.81
C PRO A 305 4.00 -29.44 -53.30
N ALA A 306 3.78 -28.49 -54.20
CA ALA A 306 4.26 -28.49 -55.59
C ALA A 306 4.02 -27.13 -56.30
N GLY A 307 5.06 -26.58 -56.94
CA GLY A 307 4.91 -25.84 -58.20
C GLY A 307 5.02 -24.30 -58.20
N ALA A 308 6.26 -23.82 -58.29
CA ALA A 308 6.81 -22.82 -59.24
C ALA A 308 6.09 -21.48 -59.59
N ALA A 309 6.96 -20.45 -59.72
CA ALA A 309 6.80 -19.13 -60.36
C ALA A 309 5.99 -18.09 -59.53
N GLU A 310 6.33 -16.81 -59.41
CA GLU A 310 7.21 -15.92 -60.18
C GLU A 310 7.50 -14.64 -59.37
N ARG A 311 8.42 -13.81 -59.87
CA ARG A 311 8.99 -12.60 -59.27
C ARG A 311 8.00 -11.42 -59.17
N SER A 312 8.28 -10.51 -58.21
CA SER A 312 7.90 -9.08 -58.06
C SER A 312 7.79 -8.27 -59.39
N PRO A 313 7.24 -7.03 -59.47
CA PRO A 313 7.10 -6.00 -58.41
C PRO A 313 5.88 -5.02 -58.47
N ALA A 314 5.82 -4.13 -57.45
CA ALA A 314 5.36 -2.73 -57.43
C ALA A 314 4.13 -2.26 -58.26
N GLY A 315 3.16 -1.63 -57.58
CA GLY A 315 2.12 -0.82 -58.21
C GLY A 315 1.28 -0.01 -57.22
N THR A 316 1.54 1.29 -57.19
CA THR A 316 0.88 2.39 -56.48
C THR A 316 -0.59 2.59 -56.86
N ALA A 317 -1.48 2.91 -55.91
CA ALA A 317 -2.55 3.93 -56.05
C ALA A 317 -3.31 4.16 -54.73
N ALA A 318 -3.44 5.44 -54.36
CA ALA A 318 -4.49 6.01 -53.49
C ALA A 318 -5.89 5.77 -54.12
N THR A 319 -7.04 5.83 -53.43
CA THR A 319 -7.57 6.95 -52.63
C THR A 319 -8.84 6.50 -51.88
N GLU A 320 -9.19 7.25 -50.82
CA GLU A 320 -10.55 7.60 -50.36
C GLU A 320 -11.46 6.60 -49.64
N GLY A 321 -11.98 7.05 -48.49
CA GLY A 321 -13.31 6.67 -48.01
C GLY A 321 -13.36 6.06 -46.61
N ALA A 322 -13.18 6.88 -45.57
CA ALA A 322 -13.64 6.54 -44.22
C ALA A 322 -15.17 6.59 -44.14
N PRO A 323 -15.79 5.73 -43.31
CA PRO A 323 -16.81 6.20 -42.39
C PRO A 323 -16.41 5.94 -40.94
N VAL A 324 -16.54 7.01 -40.17
CA VAL A 324 -16.49 7.08 -38.71
C VAL A 324 -17.59 6.19 -38.14
N PRO A 325 -17.32 5.29 -37.17
CA PRO A 325 -18.37 4.73 -36.33
C PRO A 325 -18.64 5.66 -35.14
N ASP A 326 -19.93 5.92 -34.97
CA ASP A 326 -20.55 6.82 -34.02
C ASP A 326 -20.20 6.54 -32.55
N ASP A 327 -20.02 7.64 -31.83
CA ASP A 327 -20.05 7.74 -30.37
C ASP A 327 -21.45 7.42 -29.85
N GLU A 328 -21.62 6.35 -29.06
CA GLU A 328 -22.70 6.28 -28.06
C GLU A 328 -22.22 5.55 -26.78
N ASP A 329 -22.54 6.20 -25.65
CA ASP A 329 -22.61 5.69 -24.27
C ASP A 329 -21.33 5.62 -23.41
N LEU A 330 -20.66 6.76 -23.28
CA LEU A 330 -20.02 7.15 -22.02
C LEU A 330 -21.10 7.46 -20.97
N ILE A 331 -21.41 6.47 -20.13
CA ILE A 331 -22.13 6.70 -18.87
C ILE A 331 -21.20 7.52 -17.96
N VAL A 332 -21.33 8.83 -18.04
CA VAL A 332 -20.82 9.77 -17.04
C VAL A 332 -21.72 9.64 -15.82
N THR A 333 -21.35 8.77 -14.88
CA THR A 333 -21.88 8.87 -13.52
C THR A 333 -21.55 10.27 -12.99
N PRO A 334 -22.54 11.06 -12.55
CA PRO A 334 -22.28 12.33 -11.89
C PRO A 334 -21.44 12.07 -10.63
N PRO A 335 -20.45 12.92 -10.31
CA PRO A 335 -19.74 12.81 -9.06
C PRO A 335 -20.75 12.90 -7.92
N SER A 336 -20.76 11.88 -7.06
CA SER A 336 -21.55 11.88 -5.83
C SER A 336 -21.12 13.03 -4.94
N ASP A 337 -22.08 13.70 -4.31
CA ASP A 337 -21.93 14.87 -3.41
C ASP A 337 -21.12 14.62 -2.11
N GLU A 338 -20.25 13.61 -2.08
CA GLU A 338 -19.36 13.28 -0.96
C GLU A 338 -17.88 13.71 -1.20
N GLU A 339 -17.59 14.46 -2.27
CA GLU A 339 -16.27 15.06 -2.57
C GLU A 339 -16.00 16.40 -1.85
N MET A 340 -16.63 16.62 -0.69
CA MET A 340 -16.39 17.81 0.11
C MET A 340 -16.24 17.40 1.57
N ILE A 341 -15.03 17.01 1.97
CA ILE A 341 -14.40 17.14 3.30
C ILE A 341 -13.09 16.32 3.27
N ASP A 342 -11.98 16.99 2.98
CA ASP A 342 -10.80 17.11 3.85
C ASP A 342 -9.80 18.03 3.14
N GLY A 343 -10.27 19.25 2.86
CA GLY A 343 -9.39 20.34 2.54
C GLY A 343 -8.59 20.63 3.81
N CYS A 344 -7.27 20.49 3.73
CA CYS A 344 -6.37 21.15 4.66
C CYS A 344 -6.46 22.67 4.43
N ASP A 345 -7.61 23.26 4.75
CA ASP A 345 -7.75 24.67 5.06
C ASP A 345 -7.06 24.87 6.41
N VAL A 346 -5.74 25.01 6.34
CA VAL A 346 -5.01 25.71 7.38
C VAL A 346 -5.48 27.16 7.24
N ASP A 347 -6.47 27.53 8.05
CA ASP A 347 -6.72 28.92 8.38
C ASP A 347 -5.37 29.51 8.83
N LEU A 348 -4.72 30.24 7.92
CA LEU A 348 -3.64 31.15 8.24
C LEU A 348 -4.27 32.24 9.06
N ALA A 349 -4.40 31.98 10.37
CA ALA A 349 -4.69 32.99 11.36
C ALA A 349 -3.78 34.19 11.06
N ALA A 350 -4.41 35.36 10.96
CA ALA A 350 -3.76 36.64 10.77
C ALA A 350 -2.49 36.75 11.64
N PRO A 351 -1.42 37.41 11.15
CA PRO A 351 -0.14 37.48 11.85
C PRO A 351 -0.36 38.05 13.25
N GLN A 352 -0.38 37.18 14.26
CA GLN A 352 -0.35 37.59 15.65
C GLN A 352 1.09 38.02 15.95
N ASP A 353 1.24 39.32 16.16
CA ASP A 353 2.35 40.05 16.78
C ASP A 353 3.58 39.20 17.11
N ALA A 354 4.52 39.17 16.15
CA ALA A 354 5.89 38.78 16.43
C ALA A 354 6.38 39.62 17.62
N THR A 355 6.88 38.95 18.66
CA THR A 355 7.40 39.62 19.85
C THR A 355 8.58 40.50 19.42
N PRO A 356 8.54 41.82 19.64
CA PRO A 356 9.63 42.71 19.29
C PRO A 356 10.94 42.28 19.98
N ASP A 357 12.07 42.34 19.28
CA ASP A 357 13.38 41.88 19.78
C ASP A 357 13.79 42.55 21.10
N ASP A 358 13.28 43.75 21.37
CA ASP A 358 13.43 44.52 22.60
C ASP A 358 12.73 43.93 23.83
N LYS A 359 11.86 42.91 23.65
CA LYS A 359 11.27 42.12 24.74
C LYS A 359 11.97 40.78 24.98
N LEU A 360 13.01 40.44 24.23
CA LEU A 360 13.80 39.24 24.48
C LEU A 360 14.78 39.49 25.63
N PRO A 361 14.94 38.54 26.58
CA PRO A 361 15.92 38.68 27.65
C PRO A 361 17.34 38.71 27.08
N ALA A 362 18.20 39.53 27.68
CA ALA A 362 19.61 39.64 27.28
C ALA A 362 20.30 38.26 27.37
N ALA A 363 20.94 37.85 26.27
CA ALA A 363 21.64 36.58 26.19
C ALA A 363 22.80 36.52 27.21
N ALA A 364 22.60 35.79 28.30
CA ALA A 364 23.62 35.53 29.30
C ALA A 364 24.52 34.38 28.82
N GLY A 365 25.60 34.71 28.12
CA GLY A 365 26.51 33.69 27.60
C GLY A 365 27.74 34.21 26.87
N GLY A 366 28.44 35.20 27.43
CA GLY A 366 29.76 35.61 26.96
C GLY A 366 30.86 34.88 27.74
N VAL A 367 31.58 33.98 27.09
CA VAL A 367 32.78 33.36 27.66
C VAL A 367 33.93 34.36 27.55
N VAL A 368 34.45 34.82 28.69
CA VAL A 368 35.61 35.71 28.77
C VAL A 368 36.84 34.86 28.44
N GLY A 369 37.48 35.13 27.30
CA GLY A 369 38.74 34.51 26.92
C GLY A 369 39.89 35.09 27.75
N SER A 370 40.57 34.21 28.48
CA SER A 370 41.88 34.41 29.12
C SER A 370 43.01 34.13 28.14
#